data_AF-A0A950SS81-F1
#
_entry.id   AF-A0A950SS81-F1
#
_cell.length_a   1.000
_cell.length_b   1.000
_cell.length_c   1.000
_cell.angle_alpha   90.00
_cell.angle_beta   90.00
_cell.angle_gamma   90.00
#
_symmetry.space_group_name_H-M   'P 1'
#
loop_
_entity.id
_entity.type
_entity.pdbx_description
1 polymer ?
#
loop_
_entity_poly.entity_id
_entity_poly.type
_entity_poly.pdbx_seq_one_letter_code
_entity_poly.pdbx_strand_id
1 'polypeptide(L)' 'MARMMADCRRWPSETNCSLVIIGEEDEVVRAAAEHAASVHGHENNEDLRAQLRDFLEPADQYSPERQSEGALPG' A
#
# COMPACT_ATOMS: atom_id res chain seq x y z
N MET A 1 -7.19 -11.45 13.82
CA MET A 1 -5.81 -11.37 13.27
C MET A 1 -5.29 -9.96 13.51
N ALA A 2 -3.97 -9.72 13.36
CA ALA A 2 -3.45 -8.36 13.37
C ALA A 2 -4.00 -7.60 12.14
N ARG A 3 -4.26 -6.29 12.28
CA ARG A 3 -4.68 -5.45 11.15
C ARG A 3 -3.44 -5.10 10.32
N MET A 4 -3.63 -5.05 9.01
CA MET A 4 -2.58 -4.74 8.04
C MET A 4 -2.81 -3.37 7.42
N MET A 5 -1.75 -2.81 6.85
CA MET A 5 -1.70 -1.49 6.23
C MET A 5 -1.01 -1.58 4.86
N ALA A 6 -1.63 -1.00 3.85
CA ALA A 6 -0.97 -0.61 2.60
C ALA A 6 -0.81 0.91 2.59
N ASP A 7 0.42 1.40 2.54
CA ASP A 7 0.76 2.83 2.56
C ASP A 7 1.38 3.27 1.23
N CYS A 8 0.57 3.88 0.36
CA CYS A 8 1.04 4.32 -0.97
C CYS A 8 2.10 5.42 -0.89
N ARG A 9 2.25 6.10 0.26
CA ARG A 9 3.24 7.17 0.45
C ARG A 9 4.67 6.65 0.48
N ARG A 10 4.86 5.37 0.78
CA ARG A 10 6.19 4.75 0.93
C ARG A 10 6.84 4.40 -0.41
N TRP A 11 6.07 4.45 -1.49
CA TRP A 11 6.53 4.06 -2.82
C TRP A 11 6.64 5.30 -3.71
N PRO A 12 7.77 5.47 -4.43
CA PRO A 12 7.89 6.53 -5.42
C PRO A 12 6.83 6.29 -6.51
N SER A 13 5.88 7.22 -6.64
CA SER A 13 4.88 7.21 -7.70
C SER A 13 4.74 8.59 -8.32
N GLU A 14 4.51 8.65 -9.63
CA GLU A 14 4.23 9.91 -10.34
C GLU A 14 2.96 10.60 -9.81
N THR A 15 2.02 9.81 -9.28
CA THR A 15 0.74 10.29 -8.72
C THR A 15 0.90 10.98 -7.36
N ASN A 16 2.06 10.88 -6.71
CA ASN A 16 2.31 11.39 -5.36
C ASN A 16 1.20 10.98 -4.37
N CYS A 17 0.78 9.71 -4.44
CA CYS A 17 -0.40 9.21 -3.74
C CYS A 17 -0.23 9.33 -2.22
N SER A 18 -1.31 9.77 -1.55
CA SER A 18 -1.34 9.94 -0.09
C SER A 18 -2.22 8.93 0.63
N LEU A 19 -2.74 7.95 -0.12
CA LEU A 19 -3.69 6.98 0.39
C LEU A 19 -2.99 5.97 1.31
N VAL A 20 -3.66 5.68 2.43
CA VAL A 20 -3.33 4.58 3.34
C VAL A 20 -4.59 3.75 3.54
N ILE A 21 -4.47 2.42 3.40
CA ILE A 21 -5.58 1.48 3.54
C ILE A 21 -5.28 0.56 4.72
N ILE A 22 -6.17 0.49 5.71
CA ILE A 22 -5.99 -0.34 6.91
C ILE A 22 -7.21 -1.24 7.15
N GLY A 23 -6.99 -2.54 7.30
CA GLY A 23 -8.05 -3.55 7.41
C GLY A 23 -7.50 -4.93 7.77
N GLU A 24 -8.31 -5.96 7.54
CA GLU A 24 -7.77 -7.33 7.46
C GLU A 24 -6.96 -7.52 6.18
N GLU A 25 -6.02 -8.47 6.17
CA GLU A 25 -5.08 -8.67 5.07
C GLU A 25 -5.78 -8.75 3.70
N ASP A 26 -6.79 -9.61 3.57
CA ASP A 26 -7.51 -9.80 2.31
C ASP A 26 -8.31 -8.57 1.87
N GLU A 27 -8.87 -7.81 2.83
CA GLU A 27 -9.57 -6.56 2.55
C GLU A 27 -8.60 -5.52 1.97
N VAL A 28 -7.42 -5.42 2.59
CA VAL A 28 -6.38 -4.47 2.19
C VAL A 28 -5.81 -4.84 0.82
N VAL A 29 -5.48 -6.11 0.58
CA VAL A 29 -4.97 -6.57 -0.73
C VAL A 29 -5.97 -6.28 -1.85
N ARG A 30 -7.25 -6.59 -1.64
CA ARG A 30 -8.29 -6.34 -2.66
C ARG A 30 -8.41 -4.85 -2.96
N ALA A 31 -8.52 -4.02 -1.93
CA ALA A 31 -8.66 -2.57 -2.11
C ALA A 31 -7.40 -1.93 -2.71
N ALA A 32 -6.21 -2.36 -2.29
CA ALA A 32 -4.95 -1.88 -2.83
C ALA A 32 -4.75 -2.27 -4.29
N ALA A 33 -5.15 -3.49 -4.70
CA ALA A 33 -5.10 -3.91 -6.10
C ALA A 33 -6.05 -3.12 -7.01
N GLU A 34 -7.28 -2.85 -6.53
CA GLU A 34 -8.22 -1.97 -7.23
C GLU A 34 -7.68 -0.55 -7.38
N HIS A 35 -7.04 -0.01 -6.34
CA HIS A 35 -6.39 1.30 -6.36
C HIS A 35 -5.19 1.33 -7.32
N ALA A 36 -4.30 0.35 -7.23
CA ALA A 36 -3.14 0.23 -8.09
C ALA A 36 -3.52 0.19 -9.57
N ALA A 37 -4.61 -0.50 -9.92
CA ALA A 37 -5.08 -0.53 -11.30
C ALA A 37 -5.75 0.76 -11.77
N SER A 38 -6.64 1.33 -10.96
CA SER A 38 -7.42 2.51 -11.35
C SER A 38 -6.62 3.81 -11.31
N VAL A 39 -5.63 3.92 -10.41
CA VAL A 39 -4.89 5.17 -10.14
C VAL A 39 -3.44 5.11 -10.62
N HIS A 40 -2.80 3.95 -10.51
CA HIS A 40 -1.39 3.75 -10.89
C HIS A 40 -1.21 2.96 -12.19
N GLY A 41 -2.30 2.51 -12.83
CA GLY A 41 -2.27 1.83 -14.12
C GLY A 41 -1.67 0.42 -14.10
N HIS A 42 -1.50 -0.18 -12.91
CA HIS A 42 -1.08 -1.58 -12.81
C HIS A 42 -2.18 -2.53 -13.30
N GLU A 43 -1.80 -3.73 -13.75
CA GLU A 43 -2.80 -4.75 -14.05
C GLU A 43 -3.25 -5.45 -12.76
N ASN A 44 -4.56 -5.51 -12.50
CA ASN A 44 -5.12 -6.20 -11.34
C ASN A 44 -5.14 -7.72 -11.56
N ASN A 45 -3.98 -8.34 -11.44
CA ASN A 45 -3.76 -9.78 -11.58
C ASN A 45 -3.27 -10.43 -10.27
N GLU A 46 -3.09 -11.74 -10.29
CA GLU A 46 -2.68 -12.51 -9.11
C GLU A 46 -1.24 -12.17 -8.67
N ASP A 47 -0.35 -11.91 -9.62
CA ASP A 47 1.04 -11.50 -9.33
C ASP A 47 1.09 -10.16 -8.58
N LEU A 48 0.26 -9.18 -8.97
CA LEU A 48 0.15 -7.91 -8.25
C LEU A 48 -0.36 -8.14 -6.83
N ARG A 49 -1.36 -9.01 -6.63
CA ARG A 49 -1.91 -9.31 -5.31
C ARG A 49 -0.91 -10.03 -4.41
N ALA A 50 -0.09 -10.92 -4.97
CA ALA A 50 0.99 -11.56 -4.26
C ALA A 50 2.04 -10.54 -3.81
N GLN A 51 2.49 -9.67 -4.72
CA GLN A 51 3.41 -8.56 -4.40
C GLN A 51 2.84 -7.64 -3.31
N LEU A 52 1.56 -7.27 -3.39
CA LEU A 52 0.93 -6.41 -2.41
C LEU A 52 0.94 -7.01 -1.01
N ARG A 53 0.80 -8.34 -0.86
CA ARG A 53 0.89 -9.02 0.44
C ARG A 53 2.26 -8.86 1.06
N ASP A 54 3.32 -8.95 0.26
CA ASP A 54 4.70 -8.78 0.72
C ASP A 54 5.00 -7.33 1.14
N PHE A 55 4.22 -6.36 0.64
CA PHE A 55 4.35 -4.94 0.97
C PHE A 55 3.45 -4.47 2.12
N LEU A 56 2.59 -5.34 2.66
CA LEU A 56 1.74 -4.97 3.79
C LEU A 56 2.55 -4.85 5.06
N GLU A 57 2.16 -3.88 5.88
CA GLU A 57 2.78 -3.64 7.17
C GLU A 57 1.76 -3.73 8.29
N PRO A 58 2.18 -4.05 9.53
CA PRO A 58 1.30 -3.98 10.68
C PRO A 58 0.70 -2.59 10.86
N ALA A 59 -0.62 -2.52 11.10
CA ALA A 59 -1.34 -1.27 11.23
C ALA A 59 -0.91 -0.41 12.43
N ASP A 60 -0.26 -1.00 13.44
CA ASP A 60 0.30 -0.27 14.58
C ASP A 60 1.49 0.63 14.20
N GLN A 61 2.06 0.45 13.01
CA GLN A 61 3.13 1.29 12.45
C GLN A 61 2.59 2.51 11.67
N TYR A 62 1.27 2.71 11.64
CA TYR A 62 0.68 3.86 10.98
C TYR A 62 1.06 5.17 11.67
N SER A 63 1.54 6.14 10.89
CA SER A 63 1.61 7.55 11.30
C SER A 63 0.79 8.44 10.36
N PRO A 64 0.00 9.40 10.90
CA PRO A 64 -0.75 10.36 10.11
C PRO A 64 0.16 11.38 9.41
N GLU A 65 1.38 11.56 9.90
CA GLU A 65 2.36 12.45 9.29
C GLU A 65 2.84 11.85 7.96
N ARG A 66 2.90 12.67 6.91
CA ARG A 66 3.55 12.26 5.66
C ARG A 66 5.05 12.19 5.96
N GLN A 67 5.64 11.00 5.85
CA GLN A 67 7.09 10.85 5.95
C GLN A 67 7.72 11.83 4.96
N SER A 68 8.53 12.76 5.47
CA SER A 68 9.25 13.73 4.65
C SER A 68 10.10 12.98 3.64
N GLU A 69 9.97 13.33 2.36
CA GLU A 69 10.63 12.67 1.23
C GLU A 69 12.11 12.39 1.52
N GLY A 70 12.50 11.12 1.44
CA GLY A 70 13.91 10.71 1.39
C GLY A 70 14.34 9.72 2.47
N ALA A 71 13.93 8.46 2.34
CA ALA A 71 14.78 7.28 2.56
C ALA A 71 13.94 6.03 2.35
N LEU A 72 14.14 5.33 1.23
CA LEU A 72 13.78 3.92 1.17
C LEU A 72 14.67 3.19 2.20
N PRO A 73 14.14 2.31 3.07
CA PRO A 73 15.00 1.38 3.80
C PRO A 73 15.74 0.51 2.76
N GLY A 74 17.06 0.50 2.86
CA GLY A 74 17.94 -0.31 2.00
C GLY A 74 17.92 -1.79 2.34
#